data_AF-A0A9R0S8B7-F1
#
_entry.id   AF-A0A9R0S8B7-F1
#
_cell.length_a   1.000
_cell.length_b   1.000
_cell.length_c   1.000
_cell.angle_alpha   90.00
_cell.angle_beta   90.00
_cell.angle_gamma   90.00
#
_symmetry.space_group_name_H-M   'P 1'
#
loop_
_entity.id
_entity.type
_entity.pdbx_description
1 polymer ?
#
loop_
_entity_poly.entity_id
_entity_poly.type
_entity_poly.pdbx_seq_one_letter_code
_entity_poly.pdbx_strand_id
1 'polypeptide(L)'
;MAADALSIIPGAVLRNLADKLYEKRKNAALEIEGIVKQLSTAGEHDKIAAVIGLLTNDFTYSPQANHRKGGLIGLAAVTVGLTSEAAQHLELIVPPVLNSFLDQDSRVRYYACEALYNIAKVVRGDFIIYFNKIFDALCKLSADSDANVQSAAHLLDRLVKDIVTESDQFSIEEFIPLLRERMNVLNPYVRQFLVGWITVLDSVPDIDMLGFLPDFLDGLFNMLSDSSHEIRQQADAALSEFLQEIKNSPNVDYGRMAEILVRRAGSPDEFTRLTSITWINEFVKLGGEQLVPYYADILGAILPCISDEEEKIRVVARETNEELRAIKADQAEGFDIGAILVIAKRELNSEHEATRIEALHWFSTLLVRGRAEFSAYLDGIFEPLLNALSDPSDAVVLLVLEVHARIAEEYHHFQHLMSYLIHTFHNNHVLLEKRGALIVRRLCVLLGAEKVYREFSTILQTEGDLDFASTMVQALNLILLTSTELAELRSLLKKSLVDTCGKDLFLSLYASWCHSPMATISLCLLAQAYNHASSVIQSLGEEDINVKFLVQLDKLIRLLETPVFAYLRLQLLEPGKHTWLLKTLYGLLMLLPQIFIEKEAI
;
A
#
# COMPACT_ATOMS: atom_id res chain seq x y z
N MET A 1 40.66 3.32 -56.14
CA MET A 1 40.21 2.69 -54.88
C MET A 1 39.99 1.18 -55.03
N ALA A 2 38.93 0.66 -55.66
CA ALA A 2 38.76 -0.81 -55.79
C ALA A 2 39.88 -1.49 -56.62
N ALA A 3 40.41 -0.81 -57.64
CA ALA A 3 41.51 -1.33 -58.47
C ALA A 3 42.86 -1.42 -57.72
N ASP A 4 43.09 -0.57 -56.71
CA ASP A 4 44.34 -0.55 -55.94
C ASP A 4 44.37 -1.69 -54.91
N ALA A 5 43.23 -1.99 -54.28
CA ALA A 5 43.09 -3.09 -53.31
C ALA A 5 43.30 -4.49 -53.91
N LEU A 6 42.84 -4.71 -55.14
CA LEU A 6 43.03 -5.98 -55.88
C LEU A 6 44.50 -6.25 -56.23
N SER A 7 45.36 -5.23 -56.21
CA SER A 7 46.81 -5.38 -56.39
C SER A 7 47.55 -5.71 -55.09
N ILE A 8 46.92 -5.44 -53.93
CA ILE A 8 47.51 -5.62 -52.60
C ILE A 8 47.29 -7.04 -52.09
N ILE A 9 46.08 -7.58 -52.26
CA ILE A 9 45.75 -8.94 -51.81
C ILE A 9 45.84 -9.91 -53.00
N PRO A 10 46.65 -10.99 -52.92
CA PRO A 10 46.73 -11.96 -54.00
C PRO A 10 45.36 -12.59 -54.31
N GLY A 11 45.02 -12.73 -55.59
CA GLY A 11 43.71 -13.28 -56.00
C GLY A 11 43.42 -14.70 -55.51
N ALA A 12 44.46 -15.49 -55.16
CA ALA A 12 44.29 -16.78 -54.51
C ALA A 12 43.76 -16.65 -53.07
N VAL A 13 44.23 -15.64 -52.33
CA VAL A 13 43.78 -15.32 -50.96
C VAL A 13 42.32 -14.90 -50.99
N LEU A 14 41.93 -13.98 -51.89
CA LEU A 14 40.54 -13.55 -52.06
C LEU A 14 39.61 -14.73 -52.38
N ARG A 15 40.05 -15.67 -53.22
CA ARG A 15 39.27 -16.86 -53.58
C ARG A 15 39.13 -17.82 -52.40
N ASN A 16 40.20 -18.01 -51.63
CA ASN A 16 40.18 -18.86 -50.43
C ASN A 16 39.33 -18.24 -49.31
N LEU A 17 39.30 -16.91 -49.20
CA LEU A 17 38.46 -16.17 -48.25
C LEU A 17 36.96 -16.39 -48.51
N ALA A 18 36.57 -16.60 -49.77
CA ALA A 18 35.20 -16.93 -50.17
C ALA A 18 34.90 -18.45 -50.24
N ASP A 19 35.85 -19.32 -49.89
CA ASP A 19 35.69 -20.77 -49.99
C ASP A 19 34.61 -21.29 -49.01
N LYS A 20 34.05 -22.47 -49.27
CA LYS A 20 33.07 -23.14 -48.40
C LYS A 20 33.72 -23.71 -47.13
N LEU A 21 34.98 -24.15 -47.21
CA LEU A 21 35.75 -24.70 -46.09
C LEU A 21 36.23 -23.60 -45.15
N TYR A 22 35.95 -23.74 -43.85
CA TYR A 22 36.40 -22.81 -42.82
C TYR A 22 37.93 -22.69 -42.76
N GLU A 23 38.67 -23.80 -42.77
CA GLU A 23 40.14 -23.80 -42.71
C GLU A 23 40.78 -22.98 -43.84
N LYS A 24 40.20 -23.01 -45.05
CA LYS A 24 40.70 -22.20 -46.16
C LYS A 24 40.45 -20.71 -45.94
N ARG A 25 39.28 -20.33 -45.41
CA ARG A 25 38.98 -18.93 -45.05
C ARG A 25 39.91 -18.44 -43.94
N LYS A 26 40.14 -19.26 -42.92
CA LYS A 26 41.05 -18.97 -41.81
C LYS A 26 42.49 -18.76 -42.29
N ASN A 27 43.01 -19.64 -43.14
CA ASN A 27 44.35 -19.48 -43.69
C ASN A 27 44.47 -18.21 -44.56
N ALA A 28 43.46 -17.91 -45.39
CA ALA A 28 43.42 -16.68 -46.16
C ALA A 28 43.39 -15.43 -45.26
N ALA A 29 42.66 -15.48 -44.16
CA ALA A 29 42.62 -14.39 -43.19
C ALA A 29 43.97 -14.17 -42.49
N LEU A 30 44.69 -15.25 -42.13
CA LEU A 30 46.06 -15.15 -41.60
C LEU A 30 47.04 -14.52 -42.60
N GLU A 31 46.88 -14.80 -43.90
CA GLU A 31 47.66 -14.13 -44.94
C GLU A 31 47.32 -12.62 -45.03
N ILE A 32 46.03 -12.26 -44.91
CA ILE A 32 45.59 -10.85 -44.85
C ILE A 32 46.16 -10.15 -43.62
N GLU A 33 46.13 -10.79 -42.45
CA GLU A 33 46.76 -10.27 -41.22
C GLU A 33 48.24 -9.93 -41.46
N GLY A 34 48.99 -10.86 -42.07
CA GLY A 34 50.40 -10.66 -42.41
C GLY A 34 50.64 -9.49 -43.37
N ILE A 35 49.79 -9.34 -44.39
CA ILE A 35 49.86 -8.23 -45.35
C ILE A 35 49.59 -6.90 -44.64
N VAL A 36 48.53 -6.82 -43.84
CA VAL A 36 48.15 -5.59 -43.12
C VAL A 36 49.23 -5.19 -42.12
N LYS A 37 49.83 -6.16 -41.42
CA LYS A 37 50.95 -5.91 -40.51
C LYS A 37 52.16 -5.30 -41.23
N GLN A 38 52.48 -5.75 -42.44
CA GLN A 38 53.55 -5.17 -43.25
C GLN A 38 53.21 -3.75 -43.70
N LEU A 39 51.96 -3.51 -44.13
CA LEU A 39 51.49 -2.18 -44.54
C LEU A 39 51.48 -1.18 -43.38
N SER A 40 51.07 -1.60 -42.19
CA SER A 40 51.10 -0.80 -40.98
C SER A 40 52.54 -0.43 -40.60
N THR A 41 53.46 -1.41 -40.61
CA THR A 41 54.90 -1.14 -40.37
C THR A 41 55.49 -0.18 -41.41
N ALA A 42 54.97 -0.17 -42.62
CA ALA A 42 55.39 0.74 -43.69
C ALA A 42 54.66 2.10 -43.69
N GLY A 43 53.71 2.33 -42.77
CA GLY A 43 52.92 3.56 -42.69
C GLY A 43 51.95 3.77 -43.87
N GLU A 44 51.57 2.70 -44.58
CA GLU A 44 50.74 2.76 -45.78
C GLU A 44 49.24 2.75 -45.48
N HIS A 45 48.76 3.78 -44.75
CA HIS A 45 47.37 3.87 -44.27
C HIS A 45 46.31 3.87 -45.40
N ASP A 46 46.60 4.48 -46.55
CA ASP A 46 45.68 4.49 -47.70
C ASP A 46 45.46 3.08 -48.26
N LYS A 47 46.51 2.25 -48.28
CA LYS A 47 46.43 0.85 -48.71
C LYS A 47 45.64 0.00 -47.73
N ILE A 48 45.81 0.25 -46.42
CA ILE A 48 45.01 -0.39 -45.37
C ILE A 48 43.52 -0.04 -45.54
N ALA A 49 43.21 1.24 -45.74
CA ALA A 49 41.83 1.68 -45.98
C ALA A 49 41.25 1.05 -47.26
N ALA A 50 42.05 0.89 -48.32
CA ALA A 50 41.63 0.20 -49.54
C ALA A 50 41.34 -1.29 -49.30
N VAL A 51 42.16 -1.97 -48.49
CA VAL A 51 41.93 -3.36 -48.07
C VAL A 51 40.62 -3.50 -47.27
N ILE A 52 40.41 -2.63 -46.27
CA ILE A 52 39.16 -2.61 -45.49
C ILE A 52 37.96 -2.34 -46.40
N GLY A 53 38.08 -1.38 -47.33
CA GLY A 53 37.05 -1.05 -48.29
C GLY A 53 36.70 -2.21 -49.22
N LEU A 54 37.68 -3.00 -49.66
CA LEU A 54 37.46 -4.20 -50.47
C LEU A 54 36.74 -5.29 -49.66
N LEU A 55 37.21 -5.58 -48.45
CA LEU A 55 36.56 -6.58 -47.58
C LEU A 55 35.13 -6.15 -47.19
N THR A 56 34.88 -4.86 -47.08
CA THR A 56 33.56 -4.34 -46.79
C THR A 56 32.63 -4.45 -47.99
N ASN A 57 33.00 -3.85 -49.11
CA ASN A 57 32.10 -3.73 -50.26
C ASN A 57 31.93 -5.05 -51.03
N ASP A 58 33.01 -5.80 -51.21
CA ASP A 58 33.00 -6.99 -52.07
C ASP A 58 32.70 -8.28 -51.27
N PHE A 59 32.92 -8.27 -49.95
CA PHE A 59 32.71 -9.43 -49.09
C PHE A 59 31.56 -9.25 -48.09
N THR A 60 31.61 -8.35 -47.11
CA THR A 60 30.57 -8.27 -46.07
C THR A 60 29.20 -7.86 -46.61
N TYR A 61 29.14 -6.99 -47.63
CA TYR A 61 27.90 -6.65 -48.33
C TYR A 61 27.57 -7.55 -49.53
N SER A 62 28.32 -8.64 -49.73
CA SER A 62 28.08 -9.57 -50.83
C SER A 62 26.75 -10.30 -50.70
N PRO A 63 26.02 -10.55 -51.81
CA PRO A 63 24.84 -11.41 -51.78
C PRO A 63 25.17 -12.86 -51.40
N GLN A 64 26.44 -13.29 -51.53
CA GLN A 64 26.86 -14.65 -51.24
C GLN A 64 27.27 -14.84 -49.78
N ALA A 65 26.62 -15.75 -49.07
CA ALA A 65 26.90 -15.98 -47.64
C ALA A 65 28.35 -16.34 -47.33
N ASN A 66 29.04 -17.12 -48.18
CA ASN A 66 30.45 -17.46 -47.95
C ASN A 66 31.38 -16.25 -48.11
N HIS A 67 31.05 -15.31 -49.00
CA HIS A 67 31.79 -14.06 -49.11
C HIS A 67 31.59 -13.22 -47.85
N ARG A 68 30.37 -13.12 -47.33
CA ARG A 68 30.11 -12.41 -46.06
C ARG A 68 30.89 -13.00 -44.89
N LYS A 69 30.88 -14.34 -44.74
CA LYS A 69 31.70 -15.08 -43.74
C LYS A 69 33.18 -14.78 -43.90
N GLY A 70 33.68 -14.78 -45.14
CA GLY A 70 35.05 -14.42 -45.48
C GLY A 70 35.41 -12.99 -45.10
N GLY A 71 34.53 -12.03 -45.43
CA GLY A 71 34.70 -10.61 -45.11
C GLY A 71 34.79 -10.37 -43.61
N LEU A 72 33.94 -11.02 -42.81
CA LEU A 72 33.94 -10.91 -41.35
C LEU A 72 35.25 -11.41 -40.72
N ILE A 73 35.71 -12.61 -41.12
CA ILE A 73 37.00 -13.15 -40.65
C ILE A 73 38.17 -12.27 -41.15
N GLY A 74 38.07 -11.76 -42.38
CA GLY A 74 39.05 -10.85 -42.97
C GLY A 74 39.17 -9.54 -42.20
N LEU A 75 38.05 -8.89 -41.85
CA LEU A 75 38.04 -7.64 -41.06
C LEU A 75 38.60 -7.84 -39.65
N ALA A 76 38.31 -8.98 -39.01
CA ALA A 76 38.93 -9.35 -37.75
C ALA A 76 40.46 -9.52 -37.90
N ALA A 77 40.91 -10.20 -38.95
CA ALA A 77 42.33 -10.37 -39.24
C ALA A 77 43.06 -9.06 -39.58
N VAL A 78 42.40 -8.13 -40.28
CA VAL A 78 42.92 -6.76 -40.48
C VAL A 78 43.16 -6.10 -39.13
N THR A 79 42.18 -6.17 -38.22
CA THR A 79 42.28 -5.55 -36.88
C THR A 79 43.43 -6.16 -36.08
N VAL A 80 43.57 -7.49 -36.10
CA VAL A 80 44.70 -8.19 -35.44
C VAL A 80 46.04 -7.75 -36.04
N GLY A 81 46.12 -7.61 -37.37
CA GLY A 81 47.33 -7.16 -38.06
C GLY A 81 47.73 -5.71 -37.73
N LEU A 82 46.75 -4.84 -37.47
CA LEU A 82 46.98 -3.44 -37.09
C LEU A 82 47.43 -3.24 -35.64
N THR A 83 47.10 -4.18 -34.74
CA THR A 83 47.46 -4.11 -33.32
C THR A 83 47.06 -2.75 -32.68
N SER A 84 48.02 -1.91 -32.26
CA SER A 84 47.76 -0.60 -31.67
C SER A 84 47.22 0.45 -32.64
N GLU A 85 47.40 0.28 -33.96
CA GLU A 85 46.86 1.22 -34.96
C GLU A 85 45.39 0.94 -35.32
N ALA A 86 44.83 -0.15 -34.81
CA ALA A 86 43.48 -0.59 -35.15
C ALA A 86 42.41 0.46 -34.81
N ALA A 87 42.60 1.21 -33.71
CA ALA A 87 41.69 2.25 -33.25
C ALA A 87 41.34 3.28 -34.33
N GLN A 88 42.32 3.68 -35.16
CA GLN A 88 42.17 4.68 -36.22
C GLN A 88 41.25 4.22 -37.37
N HIS A 89 41.04 2.91 -37.49
CA HIS A 89 40.30 2.29 -38.59
C HIS A 89 38.95 1.69 -38.15
N LEU A 90 38.59 1.78 -36.87
CA LEU A 90 37.36 1.18 -36.35
C LEU A 90 36.08 1.70 -37.02
N GLU A 91 36.05 2.97 -37.44
CA GLU A 91 34.88 3.55 -38.13
C GLU A 91 34.57 2.84 -39.45
N LEU A 92 35.60 2.28 -40.10
CA LEU A 92 35.44 1.50 -41.33
C LEU A 92 35.18 0.02 -41.06
N ILE A 93 35.66 -0.51 -39.92
CA ILE A 93 35.66 -1.94 -39.60
C ILE A 93 34.38 -2.36 -38.86
N VAL A 94 33.96 -1.61 -37.84
CA VAL A 94 32.88 -2.02 -36.92
C VAL A 94 31.50 -2.00 -37.58
N PRO A 95 31.08 -0.94 -38.30
CA PRO A 95 29.74 -0.88 -38.89
C PRO A 95 29.36 -2.06 -39.81
N PRO A 96 30.21 -2.54 -40.75
CA PRO A 96 29.85 -3.69 -41.57
C PRO A 96 29.74 -5.01 -40.78
N VAL A 97 30.48 -5.15 -39.69
CA VAL A 97 30.35 -6.31 -38.79
C VAL A 97 29.02 -6.25 -38.05
N LEU A 98 28.65 -5.08 -37.50
CA LEU A 98 27.35 -4.89 -36.83
C LEU A 98 26.17 -5.15 -37.76
N ASN A 99 26.23 -4.69 -39.01
CA ASN A 99 25.19 -4.95 -40.01
C ASN A 99 24.98 -6.46 -40.25
N SER A 100 26.04 -7.27 -40.09
CA SER A 100 25.97 -8.72 -40.28
C SER A 100 25.30 -9.46 -39.12
N PHE A 101 25.01 -8.80 -37.99
CA PHE A 101 24.17 -9.37 -36.92
C PHE A 101 22.70 -9.52 -37.32
N LEU A 102 22.26 -8.80 -38.34
CA LEU A 102 20.90 -8.89 -38.89
C LEU A 102 20.81 -9.81 -40.11
N ASP A 103 21.88 -10.58 -40.39
CA ASP A 103 21.92 -11.45 -41.57
C ASP A 103 20.89 -12.59 -41.47
N GLN A 104 20.34 -12.99 -42.61
CA GLN A 104 19.37 -14.09 -42.68
C GLN A 104 20.02 -15.46 -42.41
N ASP A 105 21.31 -15.65 -42.74
CA ASP A 105 22.05 -16.89 -42.46
C ASP A 105 22.64 -16.86 -41.04
N SER A 106 22.21 -17.79 -40.18
CA SER A 106 22.69 -17.89 -38.79
C SER A 106 24.20 -18.07 -38.69
N ARG A 107 24.84 -18.72 -39.67
CA ARG A 107 26.29 -18.85 -39.70
C ARG A 107 26.97 -17.52 -39.96
N VAL A 108 26.39 -16.62 -40.75
CA VAL A 108 26.94 -15.27 -40.94
C VAL A 108 26.85 -14.49 -39.63
N ARG A 109 25.72 -14.55 -38.93
CA ARG A 109 25.55 -13.93 -37.61
C ARG A 109 26.55 -14.47 -36.59
N TYR A 110 26.77 -15.79 -36.55
CA TYR A 110 27.80 -16.42 -35.72
C TYR A 110 29.20 -15.86 -36.01
N TYR A 111 29.60 -15.80 -37.28
CA TYR A 111 30.90 -15.23 -37.67
C TYR A 111 31.00 -13.73 -37.38
N ALA A 112 29.88 -13.01 -37.36
CA ALA A 112 29.87 -11.61 -36.96
C ALA A 112 30.18 -11.48 -35.46
N CYS A 113 29.62 -12.37 -34.61
CA CYS A 113 29.94 -12.40 -33.17
C CYS A 113 31.42 -12.72 -32.95
N GLU A 114 31.94 -13.74 -33.66
CA GLU A 114 33.35 -14.14 -33.58
C GLU A 114 34.29 -13.03 -34.07
N ALA A 115 33.95 -12.38 -35.19
CA ALA A 115 34.73 -11.27 -35.72
C ALA A 115 34.76 -10.11 -34.74
N LEU A 116 33.60 -9.70 -34.21
CA LEU A 116 33.52 -8.59 -33.28
C LEU A 116 34.21 -8.91 -31.93
N TYR A 117 34.15 -10.15 -31.46
CA TYR A 117 34.91 -10.61 -30.29
C TYR A 117 36.41 -10.41 -30.48
N ASN A 118 36.95 -10.85 -31.64
CA ASN A 118 38.36 -10.69 -31.93
C ASN A 118 38.75 -9.21 -32.08
N ILE A 119 37.89 -8.40 -32.71
CA ILE A 119 38.10 -6.95 -32.83
C ILE A 119 38.15 -6.29 -31.44
N ALA A 120 37.14 -6.52 -30.60
CA ALA A 120 37.03 -5.99 -29.25
C ALA A 120 38.22 -6.41 -28.37
N LYS A 121 38.67 -7.66 -28.51
CA LYS A 121 39.83 -8.18 -27.79
C LYS A 121 41.12 -7.43 -28.10
N VAL A 122 41.29 -6.96 -29.34
CA VAL A 122 42.48 -6.19 -29.74
C VAL A 122 42.38 -4.74 -29.30
N VAL A 123 41.24 -4.09 -29.52
CA VAL A 123 41.12 -2.62 -29.34
C VAL A 123 40.68 -2.17 -27.95
N ARG A 124 40.15 -3.09 -27.12
CA ARG A 124 39.83 -2.84 -25.70
C ARG A 124 39.05 -1.53 -25.49
N GLY A 125 39.60 -0.53 -24.78
CA GLY A 125 38.90 0.71 -24.45
C GLY A 125 38.43 1.52 -25.66
N ASP A 126 39.18 1.48 -26.78
CA ASP A 126 38.78 2.18 -28.02
C ASP A 126 37.47 1.63 -28.63
N PHE A 127 37.01 0.47 -28.15
CA PHE A 127 35.76 -0.16 -28.55
C PHE A 127 34.51 0.56 -28.02
N ILE A 128 34.64 1.33 -26.94
CA ILE A 128 33.51 1.85 -26.15
C ILE A 128 32.67 2.87 -26.91
N ILE A 129 33.25 3.58 -27.87
CA ILE A 129 32.52 4.53 -28.72
C ILE A 129 31.37 3.86 -29.51
N TYR A 130 31.41 2.53 -29.66
CA TYR A 130 30.36 1.75 -30.33
C TYR A 130 29.41 1.04 -29.36
N PHE A 131 29.63 1.18 -28.03
CA PHE A 131 28.98 0.38 -27.00
C PHE A 131 27.46 0.32 -27.17
N ASN A 132 26.78 1.47 -27.29
CA ASN A 132 25.31 1.50 -27.39
C ASN A 132 24.79 0.71 -28.60
N LYS A 133 25.47 0.77 -29.75
CA LYS A 133 25.09 -0.01 -30.94
C LYS A 133 25.34 -1.51 -30.75
N ILE A 134 26.42 -1.85 -30.05
CA ILE A 134 26.80 -3.25 -29.77
C ILE A 134 25.86 -3.85 -28.74
N PHE A 135 25.58 -3.14 -27.65
CA PHE A 135 24.61 -3.54 -26.64
C PHE A 135 23.26 -3.82 -27.28
N ASP A 136 22.75 -2.92 -28.13
CA ASP A 136 21.49 -3.11 -28.83
C ASP A 136 21.49 -4.37 -29.72
N ALA A 137 22.60 -4.62 -30.42
CA ALA A 137 22.73 -5.81 -31.24
C ALA A 137 22.83 -7.10 -30.40
N LEU A 138 23.64 -7.11 -29.33
CA LEU A 138 23.77 -8.23 -28.39
C LEU A 138 22.45 -8.53 -27.68
N CYS A 139 21.69 -7.49 -27.33
CA CYS A 139 20.36 -7.61 -26.75
C CYS A 139 19.41 -8.37 -27.70
N LYS A 140 19.51 -8.15 -29.02
CA LYS A 140 18.73 -8.91 -30.02
C LYS A 140 19.26 -10.33 -30.21
N LEU A 141 20.58 -10.50 -30.22
CA LEU A 141 21.24 -11.79 -30.45
C LEU A 141 21.12 -12.76 -29.26
N SER A 142 20.94 -12.27 -28.03
CA SER A 142 20.68 -13.12 -26.87
C SER A 142 19.42 -13.96 -27.07
N ALA A 143 18.45 -13.45 -27.82
CA ALA A 143 17.22 -14.12 -28.20
C ALA A 143 17.24 -14.72 -29.62
N ASP A 144 18.43 -14.93 -30.21
CA ASP A 144 18.53 -15.50 -31.56
C ASP A 144 17.92 -16.91 -31.63
N SER A 145 17.30 -17.26 -32.75
CA SER A 145 16.75 -18.59 -33.01
C SER A 145 17.80 -19.73 -33.03
N ASP A 146 19.07 -19.42 -33.31
CA ASP A 146 20.15 -20.39 -33.42
C ASP A 146 21.01 -20.40 -32.14
N ALA A 147 21.05 -21.56 -31.46
CA ALA A 147 21.76 -21.72 -30.20
C ALA A 147 23.29 -21.45 -30.31
N ASN A 148 23.90 -21.67 -31.49
CA ASN A 148 25.32 -21.35 -31.65
C ASN A 148 25.55 -19.84 -31.71
N VAL A 149 24.61 -19.10 -32.33
CA VAL A 149 24.65 -17.63 -32.36
C VAL A 149 24.45 -17.08 -30.94
N GLN A 150 23.49 -17.61 -30.18
CA GLN A 150 23.31 -17.25 -28.77
C GLN A 150 24.59 -17.51 -27.95
N SER A 151 25.22 -18.68 -28.11
CA SER A 151 26.46 -19.02 -27.41
C SER A 151 27.61 -18.07 -27.79
N ALA A 152 27.76 -17.72 -29.06
CA ALA A 152 28.76 -16.75 -29.51
C ALA A 152 28.48 -15.33 -29.00
N ALA A 153 27.20 -14.92 -28.98
CA ALA A 153 26.76 -13.65 -28.42
C ALA A 153 27.06 -13.57 -26.92
N HIS A 154 26.89 -14.64 -26.16
CA HIS A 154 27.25 -14.69 -24.73
C HIS A 154 28.76 -14.54 -24.48
N LEU A 155 29.61 -15.14 -25.32
CA LEU A 155 31.06 -14.96 -25.20
C LEU A 155 31.47 -13.52 -25.49
N LEU A 156 30.86 -12.90 -26.50
CA LEU A 156 31.03 -11.49 -26.82
C LEU A 156 30.53 -10.59 -25.69
N ASP A 157 29.30 -10.82 -25.21
CA ASP A 157 28.70 -10.11 -24.07
C ASP A 157 29.62 -10.07 -22.86
N ARG A 158 30.19 -11.22 -22.47
CA ARG A 158 31.15 -11.30 -21.36
C ARG A 158 32.39 -10.44 -21.60
N LEU A 159 32.97 -10.49 -22.80
CA LEU A 159 34.13 -9.66 -23.13
C LEU A 159 33.79 -8.16 -23.13
N VAL A 160 32.60 -7.79 -23.63
CA VAL A 160 32.17 -6.38 -23.62
C VAL A 160 31.97 -5.91 -22.17
N LYS A 161 31.39 -6.74 -21.30
CA LYS A 161 31.33 -6.45 -19.85
C LYS A 161 32.70 -6.20 -19.27
N ASP A 162 33.65 -7.11 -19.49
CA ASP A 162 35.04 -6.95 -19.01
C ASP A 162 35.64 -5.62 -19.50
N ILE A 163 35.49 -5.27 -20.79
CA ILE A 163 36.01 -4.02 -21.37
C ILE A 163 35.34 -2.79 -20.74
N VAL A 164 34.02 -2.81 -20.55
CA VAL A 164 33.26 -1.69 -19.96
C VAL A 164 33.67 -1.48 -18.51
N THR A 165 33.80 -2.55 -17.72
CA THR A 165 34.22 -2.47 -16.31
C THR A 165 35.67 -2.01 -16.12
N GLU A 166 36.52 -2.17 -17.15
CA GLU A 166 37.94 -1.78 -17.11
C GLU A 166 38.20 -0.36 -17.64
N SER A 167 37.17 0.35 -18.14
CA SER A 167 37.36 1.63 -18.83
C SER A 167 36.68 2.82 -18.15
N ASP A 168 37.40 3.92 -18.15
CA ASP A 168 36.99 5.26 -17.72
C ASP A 168 36.19 6.05 -18.78
N GLN A 169 36.08 5.55 -20.02
CA GLN A 169 35.40 6.24 -21.12
C GLN A 169 33.90 5.91 -21.22
N PHE A 170 33.43 4.95 -20.42
CA PHE A 170 32.04 4.52 -20.46
C PHE A 170 31.12 5.59 -19.86
N SER A 171 30.17 6.09 -20.66
CA SER A 171 29.15 7.05 -20.19
C SER A 171 27.87 6.32 -19.83
N ILE A 172 27.59 6.22 -18.53
CA ILE A 172 26.32 5.68 -18.04
C ILE A 172 25.14 6.55 -18.48
N GLU A 173 25.29 7.88 -18.49
CA GLU A 173 24.26 8.83 -18.90
C GLU A 173 23.76 8.60 -20.33
N GLU A 174 24.67 8.27 -21.26
CA GLU A 174 24.30 7.96 -22.65
C GLU A 174 23.66 6.57 -22.80
N PHE A 175 23.92 5.66 -21.87
CA PHE A 175 23.40 4.29 -21.91
C PHE A 175 21.97 4.17 -21.35
N ILE A 176 21.65 4.89 -20.27
CA ILE A 176 20.37 4.76 -19.55
C ILE A 176 19.13 4.91 -20.46
N PRO A 177 19.07 5.84 -21.44
CA PRO A 177 17.94 5.91 -22.37
C PRO A 177 17.70 4.61 -23.15
N LEU A 178 18.78 3.95 -23.60
CA LEU A 178 18.72 2.68 -24.33
C LEU A 178 18.29 1.53 -23.40
N LEU A 179 18.84 1.48 -22.18
CA LEU A 179 18.44 0.50 -21.17
C LEU A 179 16.93 0.59 -20.91
N ARG A 180 16.42 1.82 -20.63
CA ARG A 180 15.00 2.09 -20.39
C ARG A 180 14.10 1.58 -21.52
N GLU A 181 14.47 1.83 -22.77
CA GLU A 181 13.70 1.36 -23.94
C GLU A 181 13.59 -0.17 -23.95
N ARG A 182 14.67 -0.86 -23.56
CA ARG A 182 14.76 -2.33 -23.60
C ARG A 182 14.11 -3.02 -22.40
N MET A 183 13.92 -2.34 -21.27
CA MET A 183 13.29 -2.92 -20.06
C MET A 183 11.85 -3.44 -20.28
N ASN A 184 11.15 -2.97 -21.31
CA ASN A 184 9.79 -3.41 -21.63
C ASN A 184 9.73 -4.73 -22.44
N VAL A 185 10.89 -5.28 -22.83
CA VAL A 185 10.94 -6.52 -23.62
C VAL A 185 10.59 -7.73 -22.74
N LEU A 186 9.68 -8.58 -23.23
CA LEU A 186 9.18 -9.75 -22.49
C LEU A 186 9.97 -11.04 -22.76
N ASN A 187 10.87 -11.05 -23.75
CA ASN A 187 11.62 -12.26 -24.10
C ASN A 187 12.55 -12.67 -22.92
N PRO A 188 12.51 -13.94 -22.45
CA PRO A 188 13.30 -14.39 -21.31
C PRO A 188 14.81 -14.17 -21.45
N TYR A 189 15.39 -14.48 -22.61
CA TYR A 189 16.82 -14.33 -22.85
C TYR A 189 17.25 -12.85 -22.83
N VAL A 190 16.40 -11.97 -23.34
CA VAL A 190 16.62 -10.52 -23.28
C VAL A 190 16.57 -10.04 -21.82
N ARG A 191 15.59 -10.48 -21.04
CA ARG A 191 15.48 -10.11 -19.63
C ARG A 191 16.68 -10.57 -18.81
N GLN A 192 17.13 -11.82 -18.98
CA GLN A 192 18.38 -12.31 -18.36
C GLN A 192 19.60 -11.47 -18.77
N PHE A 193 19.70 -11.11 -20.05
CA PHE A 193 20.76 -10.24 -20.55
C PHE A 193 20.73 -8.86 -19.87
N LEU A 194 19.55 -8.23 -19.78
CA LEU A 194 19.38 -6.90 -19.18
C LEU A 194 19.71 -6.90 -17.69
N VAL A 195 19.17 -7.84 -16.91
CA VAL A 195 19.49 -7.94 -15.48
C VAL A 195 20.98 -8.18 -15.28
N GLY A 196 21.59 -9.07 -16.07
CA GLY A 196 23.03 -9.31 -16.02
C GLY A 196 23.89 -8.09 -16.34
N TRP A 197 23.42 -7.16 -17.18
CA TRP A 197 24.10 -5.88 -17.40
C TRP A 197 23.91 -4.91 -16.24
N ILE A 198 22.68 -4.81 -15.70
CA ILE A 198 22.38 -3.96 -14.54
C ILE A 198 23.28 -4.36 -13.37
N THR A 199 23.31 -5.64 -13.00
CA THR A 199 24.14 -6.14 -11.88
C THR A 199 25.64 -5.90 -12.11
N VAL A 200 26.14 -6.08 -13.33
CA VAL A 200 27.57 -5.85 -13.62
C VAL A 200 27.92 -4.37 -13.50
N LEU A 201 27.10 -3.48 -14.06
CA LEU A 201 27.35 -2.04 -14.00
C LEU A 201 27.23 -1.50 -12.57
N ASP A 202 26.27 -2.01 -11.80
CA ASP A 202 26.06 -1.66 -10.39
C ASP A 202 27.27 -2.05 -9.51
N SER A 203 27.92 -3.17 -9.84
CA SER A 203 29.13 -3.61 -9.13
C SER A 203 30.38 -2.76 -9.40
N VAL A 204 30.34 -1.79 -10.32
CA VAL A 204 31.47 -0.92 -10.66
C VAL A 204 31.42 0.35 -9.79
N PRO A 205 32.41 0.58 -8.89
CA PRO A 205 32.35 1.69 -7.93
C PRO A 205 32.25 3.10 -8.52
N ASP A 206 32.75 3.30 -9.75
CA ASP A 206 32.76 4.60 -10.42
C ASP A 206 31.48 4.85 -11.24
N ILE A 207 30.55 3.88 -11.31
CA ILE A 207 29.29 4.00 -12.04
C ILE A 207 28.15 4.17 -11.03
N ASP A 208 27.50 5.35 -11.04
CA ASP A 208 26.33 5.63 -10.21
C ASP A 208 25.05 5.03 -10.82
N MET A 209 24.87 3.71 -10.72
CA MET A 209 23.63 3.04 -11.15
C MET A 209 22.43 3.43 -10.27
N LEU A 210 22.66 3.63 -8.97
CA LEU A 210 21.63 4.02 -8.01
C LEU A 210 20.95 5.35 -8.39
N GLY A 211 21.71 6.35 -8.84
CA GLY A 211 21.18 7.64 -9.30
C GLY A 211 20.19 7.53 -10.47
N PHE A 212 20.32 6.50 -11.30
CA PHE A 212 19.43 6.23 -12.44
C PHE A 212 18.39 5.14 -12.18
N LEU A 213 18.40 4.51 -10.99
CA LEU A 213 17.47 3.45 -10.63
C LEU A 213 16.00 3.77 -10.92
N PRO A 214 15.47 4.98 -10.64
CA PRO A 214 14.07 5.31 -10.94
C PRO A 214 13.68 5.09 -12.41
N ASP A 215 14.64 5.15 -13.34
CA ASP A 215 14.40 5.06 -14.77
C ASP A 215 14.20 3.62 -15.28
N PHE A 216 14.66 2.62 -14.54
CA PHE A 216 14.53 1.20 -14.91
C PHE A 216 13.94 0.30 -13.80
N LEU A 217 13.69 0.84 -12.60
CA LEU A 217 13.13 0.12 -11.44
C LEU A 217 11.82 -0.62 -11.80
N ASP A 218 10.89 0.05 -12.48
CA ASP A 218 9.62 -0.55 -12.87
C ASP A 218 9.80 -1.79 -13.78
N GLY A 219 10.85 -1.77 -14.60
CA GLY A 219 11.25 -2.90 -15.44
C GLY A 219 11.72 -4.11 -14.63
N LEU A 220 12.55 -3.88 -13.60
CA LEU A 220 13.00 -4.93 -12.68
C LEU A 220 11.82 -5.53 -11.89
N PHE A 221 10.92 -4.69 -11.39
CA PHE A 221 9.69 -5.16 -10.74
C PHE A 221 8.80 -5.98 -11.68
N ASN A 222 8.72 -5.61 -12.97
CA ASN A 222 8.03 -6.42 -13.97
C ASN A 222 8.63 -7.82 -14.12
N MET A 223 9.94 -7.97 -13.93
CA MET A 223 10.65 -9.26 -14.01
C MET A 223 10.43 -10.15 -12.78
N LEU A 224 9.99 -9.60 -11.63
CA LEU A 224 9.61 -10.41 -10.46
C LEU A 224 8.38 -11.31 -10.70
N SER A 225 7.55 -10.92 -11.67
CA SER A 225 6.37 -11.66 -12.13
C SER A 225 6.62 -12.48 -13.41
N ASP A 226 7.88 -12.70 -13.80
CA ASP A 226 8.21 -13.49 -14.99
C ASP A 226 7.85 -14.97 -14.83
N SER A 227 7.44 -15.61 -15.94
CA SER A 227 7.24 -17.06 -16.02
C SER A 227 8.50 -17.89 -15.68
N SER A 228 9.69 -17.35 -15.91
CA SER A 228 10.96 -18.01 -15.64
C SER A 228 11.41 -17.75 -14.20
N HIS A 229 11.54 -18.82 -13.42
CA HIS A 229 12.03 -18.75 -12.05
C HIS A 229 13.44 -18.14 -11.95
N GLU A 230 14.31 -18.43 -12.92
CA GLU A 230 15.68 -17.88 -12.92
C GLU A 230 15.68 -16.36 -13.09
N ILE A 231 14.81 -15.82 -13.95
CA ILE A 231 14.67 -14.37 -14.15
C ILE A 231 14.15 -13.71 -12.88
N ARG A 232 13.13 -14.31 -12.24
CA ARG A 232 12.60 -13.82 -10.97
C ARG A 232 13.69 -13.75 -9.90
N GLN A 233 14.50 -14.80 -9.79
CA GLN A 233 15.61 -14.86 -8.84
C GLN A 233 16.70 -13.82 -9.12
N GLN A 234 17.07 -13.63 -10.40
CA GLN A 234 18.06 -12.62 -10.78
C GLN A 234 17.56 -11.19 -10.53
N ALA A 235 16.30 -10.91 -10.87
CA ALA A 235 15.68 -9.61 -10.61
C ALA A 235 15.56 -9.32 -9.11
N ASP A 236 15.16 -10.32 -8.31
CA ASP A 236 15.09 -10.21 -6.85
C ASP A 236 16.46 -9.96 -6.20
N ALA A 237 17.51 -10.65 -6.68
CA ALA A 237 18.87 -10.45 -6.22
C ALA A 237 19.35 -9.01 -6.51
N ALA A 238 19.17 -8.53 -7.75
CA ALA A 238 19.53 -7.17 -8.13
C ALA A 238 18.76 -6.12 -7.30
N LEU A 239 17.44 -6.30 -7.12
CA LEU A 239 16.64 -5.41 -6.26
C LEU A 239 17.11 -5.46 -4.80
N SER A 240 17.47 -6.63 -4.29
CA SER A 240 17.97 -6.76 -2.92
C SER A 240 19.29 -6.00 -2.73
N GLU A 241 20.19 -6.03 -3.71
CA GLU A 241 21.44 -5.27 -3.71
C GLU A 241 21.16 -3.75 -3.70
N PHE A 242 20.35 -3.24 -4.64
CA PHE A 242 19.95 -1.83 -4.66
C PHE A 242 19.31 -1.37 -3.35
N LEU A 243 18.46 -2.19 -2.72
CA LEU A 243 17.85 -1.83 -1.44
C LEU A 243 18.89 -1.72 -0.33
N GLN A 244 19.94 -2.56 -0.33
CA GLN A 244 21.04 -2.43 0.63
C GLN A 244 21.88 -1.18 0.35
N GLU A 245 22.08 -0.81 -0.90
CA GLU A 245 22.78 0.44 -1.25
C GLU A 245 22.00 1.68 -0.81
N ILE A 246 20.68 1.70 -1.06
CA ILE A 246 19.77 2.76 -0.59
C ILE A 246 19.90 2.96 0.93
N LYS A 247 19.95 1.88 1.70
CA LYS A 247 20.12 1.94 3.17
C LYS A 247 21.42 2.60 3.62
N ASN A 248 22.45 2.60 2.77
CA ASN A 248 23.77 3.11 3.09
C ASN A 248 24.11 4.43 2.35
N SER A 249 23.22 4.91 1.48
CA SER A 249 23.43 6.12 0.68
C SER A 249 22.72 7.33 1.29
N PRO A 250 23.38 8.51 1.38
CA PRO A 250 22.76 9.73 1.88
C PRO A 250 21.85 10.41 0.84
N ASN A 251 22.09 10.18 -0.46
CA ASN A 251 21.42 10.88 -1.56
C ASN A 251 20.65 9.86 -2.40
N VAL A 252 19.35 9.74 -2.13
CA VAL A 252 18.47 8.79 -2.81
C VAL A 252 17.20 9.52 -3.26
N ASP A 253 16.78 9.30 -4.50
CA ASP A 253 15.52 9.83 -5.04
C ASP A 253 14.34 8.94 -4.63
N TYR A 254 13.92 9.08 -3.38
CA TYR A 254 12.80 8.32 -2.84
C TYR A 254 11.48 8.62 -3.57
N GLY A 255 11.28 9.84 -4.05
CA GLY A 255 10.01 10.30 -4.61
C GLY A 255 9.60 9.55 -5.88
N ARG A 256 10.43 9.59 -6.92
CA ARG A 256 10.13 8.89 -8.20
C ARG A 256 9.99 7.38 -8.00
N MET A 257 10.80 6.81 -7.10
CA MET A 257 10.71 5.39 -6.78
C MET A 257 9.45 5.03 -5.99
N ALA A 258 9.00 5.90 -5.07
CA ALA A 258 7.77 5.68 -4.30
C ALA A 258 6.54 5.53 -5.21
N GLU A 259 6.41 6.35 -6.26
CA GLU A 259 5.32 6.24 -7.23
C GLU A 259 5.28 4.85 -7.92
N ILE A 260 6.45 4.32 -8.25
CA ILE A 260 6.60 2.99 -8.86
C ILE A 260 6.19 1.92 -7.85
N LEU A 261 6.71 2.00 -6.62
CA LEU A 261 6.43 1.02 -5.56
C LEU A 261 4.95 1.00 -5.16
N VAL A 262 4.31 2.16 -5.04
CA VAL A 262 2.87 2.27 -4.75
C VAL A 262 2.04 1.55 -5.82
N ARG A 263 2.38 1.75 -7.10
CA ARG A 263 1.72 1.04 -8.20
C ARG A 263 1.95 -0.47 -8.12
N ARG A 264 3.17 -0.90 -7.78
CA ARG A 264 3.55 -2.33 -7.72
C ARG A 264 3.02 -3.05 -6.48
N ALA A 265 2.75 -2.35 -5.39
CA ALA A 265 2.06 -2.88 -4.23
C ALA A 265 0.63 -3.37 -4.54
N GLY A 266 0.00 -2.85 -5.61
CA GLY A 266 -1.29 -3.34 -6.13
C GLY A 266 -1.19 -4.48 -7.16
N SER A 267 -0.01 -5.08 -7.37
CA SER A 267 0.19 -6.14 -8.37
C SER A 267 -0.65 -7.40 -8.05
N PRO A 268 -1.18 -8.13 -9.04
CA PRO A 268 -1.80 -9.43 -8.79
C PRO A 268 -0.78 -10.49 -8.35
N ASP A 269 0.50 -10.31 -8.68
CA ASP A 269 1.59 -11.21 -8.27
C ASP A 269 2.02 -10.94 -6.82
N GLU A 270 1.87 -11.95 -5.96
CA GLU A 270 2.17 -11.87 -4.52
C GLU A 270 3.62 -11.47 -4.25
N PHE A 271 4.57 -12.06 -4.97
CA PHE A 271 5.99 -11.80 -4.76
C PHE A 271 6.34 -10.34 -5.08
N THR A 272 5.83 -9.83 -6.20
CA THR A 272 5.94 -8.42 -6.58
C THR A 272 5.34 -7.51 -5.51
N ARG A 273 4.14 -7.83 -4.98
CA ARG A 273 3.53 -7.05 -3.89
C ARG A 273 4.42 -7.03 -2.66
N LEU A 274 4.90 -8.21 -2.21
CA LEU A 274 5.73 -8.36 -1.02
C LEU A 274 7.05 -7.58 -1.12
N THR A 275 7.74 -7.66 -2.26
CA THR A 275 8.96 -6.88 -2.49
C THR A 275 8.65 -5.38 -2.49
N SER A 276 7.54 -4.97 -3.11
CA SER A 276 7.15 -3.55 -3.18
C SER A 276 6.87 -2.95 -1.80
N ILE A 277 6.03 -3.61 -0.99
CA ILE A 277 5.70 -3.11 0.35
C ILE A 277 6.91 -3.18 1.30
N THR A 278 7.83 -4.12 1.09
CA THR A 278 9.07 -4.20 1.87
C THR A 278 9.96 -3.00 1.57
N TRP A 279 10.09 -2.62 0.30
CA TRP A 279 10.77 -1.37 -0.07
C TRP A 279 10.07 -0.13 0.48
N ILE A 280 8.73 -0.07 0.39
CA ILE A 280 7.95 1.04 0.96
C ILE A 280 8.21 1.15 2.47
N ASN A 281 8.25 0.05 3.21
CA ASN A 281 8.56 0.05 4.65
C ASN A 281 9.93 0.69 4.94
N GLU A 282 10.96 0.31 4.19
CA GLU A 282 12.30 0.88 4.33
C GLU A 282 12.33 2.36 3.93
N PHE A 283 11.60 2.73 2.87
CA PHE A 283 11.49 4.13 2.43
C PHE A 283 10.83 5.00 3.48
N VAL A 284 9.77 4.51 4.14
CA VAL A 284 9.10 5.22 5.24
C VAL A 284 10.07 5.45 6.41
N LYS A 285 10.97 4.50 6.68
CA LYS A 285 11.97 4.60 7.76
C LYS A 285 13.14 5.55 7.42
N LEU A 286 13.50 5.68 6.14
CA LEU A 286 14.72 6.35 5.69
C LEU A 286 14.49 7.69 4.96
N GLY A 287 13.38 7.83 4.24
CA GLY A 287 13.14 8.90 3.28
C GLY A 287 12.90 10.28 3.89
N GLY A 288 12.56 10.35 5.18
CA GLY A 288 12.35 11.60 5.90
C GLY A 288 11.38 12.55 5.18
N GLU A 289 11.73 13.84 5.12
CA GLU A 289 10.90 14.88 4.49
C GLU A 289 10.65 14.66 2.99
N GLN A 290 11.57 14.01 2.25
CA GLN A 290 11.43 13.81 0.81
C GLN A 290 10.23 12.92 0.44
N LEU A 291 9.83 12.04 1.36
CA LEU A 291 8.74 11.10 1.14
C LEU A 291 7.38 11.64 1.59
N VAL A 292 7.36 12.73 2.38
CA VAL A 292 6.13 13.32 2.94
C VAL A 292 5.06 13.60 1.88
N PRO A 293 5.37 14.17 0.70
CA PRO A 293 4.37 14.40 -0.35
C PRO A 293 3.69 13.12 -0.88
N TYR A 294 4.32 11.96 -0.69
CA TYR A 294 3.84 10.66 -1.19
C TYR A 294 3.16 9.81 -0.10
N TYR A 295 3.10 10.28 1.15
CA TYR A 295 2.52 9.48 2.25
C TYR A 295 1.06 9.12 2.06
N ALA A 296 0.28 9.98 1.42
CA ALA A 296 -1.10 9.64 1.08
C ALA A 296 -1.13 8.45 0.12
N ASP A 297 -0.42 8.52 -1.00
CA ASP A 297 -0.37 7.44 -1.98
C ASP A 297 0.16 6.13 -1.39
N ILE A 298 1.20 6.22 -0.57
CA ILE A 298 1.74 5.10 0.20
C ILE A 298 0.68 4.50 1.12
N LEU A 299 -0.02 5.32 1.91
CA LEU A 299 -1.08 4.82 2.79
C LEU A 299 -2.20 4.15 1.98
N GLY A 300 -2.53 4.71 0.82
CA GLY A 300 -3.52 4.16 -0.10
C GLY A 300 -3.18 2.78 -0.62
N ALA A 301 -1.89 2.45 -0.75
CA ALA A 301 -1.39 1.12 -1.07
C ALA A 301 -1.24 0.20 0.15
N ILE A 302 -0.94 0.74 1.33
CA ILE A 302 -0.64 -0.04 2.54
C ILE A 302 -1.91 -0.51 3.27
N LEU A 303 -2.95 0.33 3.42
CA LEU A 303 -4.15 -0.04 4.18
C LEU A 303 -4.86 -1.31 3.66
N PRO A 304 -5.03 -1.51 2.33
CA PRO A 304 -5.58 -2.77 1.81
C PRO A 304 -4.71 -3.99 2.19
N CYS A 305 -3.39 -3.84 2.16
CA CYS A 305 -2.42 -4.90 2.44
C CYS A 305 -2.42 -5.39 3.90
N ILE A 306 -3.01 -4.64 4.84
CA ILE A 306 -3.17 -5.06 6.26
C ILE A 306 -4.02 -6.33 6.39
N SER A 307 -4.89 -6.56 5.41
CA SER A 307 -5.79 -7.70 5.33
C SER A 307 -5.49 -8.63 4.15
N ASP A 308 -4.29 -8.55 3.54
CA ASP A 308 -3.87 -9.43 2.44
C ASP A 308 -3.90 -10.91 2.87
N GLU A 309 -4.07 -11.82 1.90
CA GLU A 309 -4.09 -13.27 2.16
C GLU A 309 -2.73 -13.78 2.66
N GLU A 310 -1.62 -13.19 2.20
CA GLU A 310 -0.27 -13.57 2.60
C GLU A 310 0.15 -12.93 3.93
N GLU A 311 0.60 -13.76 4.87
CA GLU A 311 0.94 -13.31 6.23
C GLU A 311 2.09 -12.32 6.26
N LYS A 312 3.14 -12.55 5.46
CA LYS A 312 4.27 -11.63 5.38
C LYS A 312 3.85 -10.25 4.91
N ILE A 313 2.92 -10.18 3.96
CA ILE A 313 2.38 -8.91 3.47
C ILE A 313 1.65 -8.17 4.59
N ARG A 314 0.78 -8.85 5.33
CA ARG A 314 0.07 -8.25 6.46
C ARG A 314 1.00 -7.71 7.53
N VAL A 315 2.06 -8.45 7.87
CA VAL A 315 3.04 -8.03 8.90
C VAL A 315 3.77 -6.77 8.47
N VAL A 316 4.31 -6.75 7.25
CA VAL A 316 5.02 -5.57 6.72
C VAL A 316 4.08 -4.37 6.60
N ALA A 317 2.86 -4.56 6.08
CA ALA A 317 1.88 -3.49 5.94
C ALA A 317 1.50 -2.86 7.29
N ARG A 318 1.34 -3.66 8.35
CA ARG A 318 1.06 -3.16 9.71
C ARG A 318 2.22 -2.34 10.26
N GLU A 319 3.45 -2.86 10.13
CA GLU A 319 4.66 -2.14 10.54
C GLU A 319 4.77 -0.79 9.80
N THR A 320 4.65 -0.81 8.47
CA THR A 320 4.70 0.42 7.66
C THR A 320 3.61 1.42 8.05
N ASN A 321 2.40 0.94 8.34
CA ASN A 321 1.28 1.77 8.77
C ASN A 321 1.52 2.40 10.16
N GLU A 322 2.15 1.68 11.08
CA GLU A 322 2.57 2.21 12.37
C GLU A 322 3.65 3.28 12.23
N GLU A 323 4.67 3.03 11.40
CA GLU A 323 5.73 4.00 11.11
C GLU A 323 5.16 5.28 10.48
N LEU A 324 4.28 5.16 9.46
CA LEU A 324 3.61 6.30 8.84
C LEU A 324 2.85 7.17 9.85
N ARG A 325 2.14 6.54 10.81
CA ARG A 325 1.42 7.28 11.86
C ARG A 325 2.35 7.97 12.85
N ALA A 326 3.53 7.40 13.10
CA ALA A 326 4.50 7.94 14.05
C ALA A 326 5.22 9.19 13.51
N ILE A 327 5.24 9.39 12.19
CA ILE A 327 5.93 10.52 11.55
C ILE A 327 5.27 11.85 11.93
N LYS A 328 6.11 12.81 12.37
CA LYS A 328 5.72 14.16 12.76
C LYS A 328 6.13 15.19 11.69
N ALA A 329 5.50 15.09 10.53
CA ALA A 329 5.65 16.03 9.44
C ALA A 329 4.63 17.18 9.50
N ASP A 330 4.98 18.36 9.00
CA ASP A 330 4.05 19.49 8.95
C ASP A 330 3.54 19.73 7.52
N GLN A 331 2.46 20.51 7.36
CA GLN A 331 1.94 20.87 6.02
C GLN A 331 2.99 21.56 5.15
N ALA A 332 3.92 22.32 5.76
CA ALA A 332 5.02 22.97 5.05
C ALA A 332 5.95 21.99 4.34
N GLU A 333 6.00 20.74 4.82
CA GLU A 333 6.78 19.64 4.25
C GLU A 333 5.97 18.82 3.21
N GLY A 334 4.73 19.23 2.92
CA GLY A 334 3.84 18.55 1.97
C GLY A 334 2.91 17.52 2.59
N PHE A 335 2.77 17.48 3.92
CA PHE A 335 1.87 16.52 4.60
C PHE A 335 0.40 16.89 4.35
N ASP A 336 -0.26 16.17 3.45
CA ASP A 336 -1.65 16.43 3.08
C ASP A 336 -2.64 15.62 3.95
N ILE A 337 -3.13 16.26 5.01
CA ILE A 337 -4.18 15.68 5.88
C ILE A 337 -5.45 15.33 5.07
N GLY A 338 -5.82 16.16 4.09
CA GLY A 338 -7.02 15.96 3.29
C GLY A 338 -6.94 14.67 2.48
N ALA A 339 -5.84 14.46 1.77
CA ALA A 339 -5.60 13.24 1.00
C ALA A 339 -5.61 11.99 1.87
N ILE A 340 -4.97 12.04 3.05
CA ILE A 340 -4.97 10.92 4.01
C ILE A 340 -6.39 10.63 4.53
N LEU A 341 -7.18 11.66 4.85
CA LEU A 341 -8.56 11.50 5.29
C LEU A 341 -9.45 10.91 4.19
N VAL A 342 -9.24 11.28 2.93
CA VAL A 342 -9.96 10.67 1.78
C VAL A 342 -9.70 9.17 1.71
N ILE A 343 -8.45 8.76 1.90
CA ILE A 343 -8.07 7.34 1.91
C ILE A 343 -8.67 6.62 3.12
N ALA A 344 -8.51 7.15 4.34
CA ALA A 344 -9.09 6.55 5.53
C ALA A 344 -10.62 6.42 5.40
N LYS A 345 -11.29 7.44 4.86
CA LYS A 345 -12.74 7.41 4.59
C LYS A 345 -13.11 6.31 3.58
N ARG A 346 -12.33 6.11 2.52
CA ARG A 346 -12.54 5.01 1.56
C ARG A 346 -12.46 3.66 2.27
N GLU A 347 -11.42 3.46 3.08
CA GLU A 347 -11.16 2.20 3.77
C GLU A 347 -12.12 1.88 4.92
N LEU A 348 -12.91 2.85 5.41
CA LEU A 348 -14.05 2.55 6.31
C LEU A 348 -15.09 1.61 5.69
N ASN A 349 -15.16 1.54 4.36
CA ASN A 349 -16.08 0.65 3.66
C ASN A 349 -15.41 -0.69 3.25
N SER A 350 -14.19 -0.96 3.72
CA SER A 350 -13.50 -2.22 3.45
C SER A 350 -14.29 -3.40 4.00
N GLU A 351 -14.32 -4.51 3.26
CA GLU A 351 -14.94 -5.75 3.74
C GLU A 351 -14.19 -6.34 4.95
N HIS A 352 -12.89 -6.02 5.08
CA HIS A 352 -12.04 -6.53 6.13
C HIS A 352 -12.07 -5.65 7.38
N GLU A 353 -12.41 -6.27 8.52
CA GLU A 353 -12.48 -5.60 9.83
C GLU A 353 -11.16 -4.92 10.21
N ALA A 354 -10.01 -5.60 10.01
CA ALA A 354 -8.70 -5.06 10.37
C ALA A 354 -8.39 -3.76 9.61
N THR A 355 -8.69 -3.69 8.32
CA THR A 355 -8.48 -2.47 7.53
C THR A 355 -9.39 -1.32 7.99
N ARG A 356 -10.65 -1.60 8.33
CA ARG A 356 -11.57 -0.58 8.90
C ARG A 356 -11.08 -0.03 10.24
N ILE A 357 -10.55 -0.91 11.11
CA ILE A 357 -9.96 -0.52 12.40
C ILE A 357 -8.79 0.44 12.19
N GLU A 358 -7.88 0.12 11.27
CA GLU A 358 -6.70 0.94 11.00
C GLU A 358 -7.06 2.29 10.38
N ALA A 359 -8.08 2.35 9.54
CA ALA A 359 -8.65 3.60 9.04
C ALA A 359 -9.18 4.50 10.18
N LEU A 360 -9.87 3.93 11.18
CA LEU A 360 -10.34 4.67 12.37
C LEU A 360 -9.21 5.18 13.26
N HIS A 361 -8.12 4.41 13.36
CA HIS A 361 -6.90 4.89 14.02
C HIS A 361 -6.30 6.10 13.30
N TRP A 362 -6.35 6.16 11.96
CA TRP A 362 -5.94 7.35 11.22
C TRP A 362 -6.82 8.57 11.51
N PHE A 363 -8.15 8.44 11.54
CA PHE A 363 -9.02 9.54 11.96
C PHE A 363 -8.67 10.06 13.35
N SER A 364 -8.43 9.16 14.29
CA SER A 364 -8.03 9.51 15.66
C SER A 364 -6.69 10.25 15.69
N THR A 365 -5.67 9.75 15.00
CA THR A 365 -4.33 10.34 14.96
C THR A 365 -4.35 11.73 14.34
N LEU A 366 -5.04 11.90 13.21
CA LEU A 366 -5.10 13.19 12.51
C LEU A 366 -5.88 14.23 13.29
N LEU A 367 -6.96 13.83 13.98
CA LEU A 367 -7.73 14.72 14.83
C LEU A 367 -6.89 15.25 16.01
N VAL A 368 -6.01 14.42 16.59
CA VAL A 368 -5.08 14.83 17.66
C VAL A 368 -3.97 15.72 17.12
N ARG A 369 -3.46 15.44 15.92
CA ARG A 369 -2.34 16.17 15.32
C ARG A 369 -2.72 17.55 14.81
N GLY A 370 -3.86 17.67 14.14
CA GLY A 370 -4.26 18.89 13.42
C GLY A 370 -5.76 19.12 13.45
N ARG A 371 -6.33 19.42 14.63
CA ARG A 371 -7.78 19.64 14.80
C ARG A 371 -8.33 20.69 13.83
N ALA A 372 -7.68 21.85 13.72
CA ALA A 372 -8.15 22.94 12.87
C ALA A 372 -8.22 22.54 11.38
N GLU A 373 -7.25 21.77 10.91
CA GLU A 373 -7.19 21.28 9.53
C GLU A 373 -8.20 20.16 9.30
N PHE A 374 -8.31 19.23 10.25
CA PHE A 374 -9.32 18.17 10.25
C PHE A 374 -10.74 18.76 10.16
N SER A 375 -11.02 19.84 10.90
CA SER A 375 -12.31 20.53 10.90
C SER A 375 -12.73 21.01 9.50
N ALA A 376 -11.79 21.33 8.61
CA ALA A 376 -12.11 21.73 7.23
C ALA A 376 -12.73 20.59 6.40
N TYR A 377 -12.50 19.33 6.79
CA TYR A 377 -13.00 18.14 6.11
C TYR A 377 -14.16 17.45 6.86
N LEU A 378 -14.50 17.96 8.04
CA LEU A 378 -15.42 17.30 8.96
C LEU A 378 -16.81 17.08 8.37
N ASP A 379 -17.34 18.05 7.62
CA ASP A 379 -18.65 17.93 6.96
C ASP A 379 -18.72 16.71 6.02
N GLY A 380 -17.61 16.39 5.34
CA GLY A 380 -17.52 15.23 4.47
C GLY A 380 -17.26 13.90 5.18
N ILE A 381 -16.92 13.92 6.47
CA ILE A 381 -16.47 12.74 7.25
C ILE A 381 -17.47 12.36 8.33
N PHE A 382 -18.19 13.33 8.89
CA PHE A 382 -19.07 13.15 10.04
C PHE A 382 -20.17 12.11 9.76
N GLU A 383 -20.92 12.27 8.67
CA GLU A 383 -21.96 11.30 8.26
C GLU A 383 -21.40 9.89 7.98
N PRO A 384 -20.31 9.71 7.19
CA PRO A 384 -19.66 8.40 7.05
C PRO A 384 -19.31 7.71 8.37
N LEU A 385 -18.72 8.45 9.33
CA LEU A 385 -18.40 7.90 10.65
C LEU A 385 -19.67 7.53 11.43
N LEU A 386 -20.71 8.36 11.35
CA LEU A 386 -21.98 8.07 11.99
C LEU A 386 -22.65 6.82 11.42
N ASN A 387 -22.60 6.61 10.11
CA ASN A 387 -23.09 5.39 9.47
C ASN A 387 -22.31 4.14 9.94
N ALA A 388 -21.00 4.29 10.19
CA ALA A 388 -20.15 3.21 10.71
C ALA A 388 -20.51 2.76 12.15
N LEU A 389 -21.40 3.45 12.87
CA LEU A 389 -21.96 2.94 14.14
C LEU A 389 -22.84 1.70 13.96
N SER A 390 -23.27 1.41 12.72
CA SER A 390 -24.01 0.20 12.38
C SER A 390 -23.11 -0.98 11.99
N ASP A 391 -21.78 -0.87 12.17
CA ASP A 391 -20.84 -1.93 11.80
C ASP A 391 -21.10 -3.26 12.54
N PRO A 392 -20.92 -4.42 11.88
CA PRO A 392 -21.04 -5.72 12.52
C PRO A 392 -19.99 -6.00 13.61
N SER A 393 -18.84 -5.32 13.62
CA SER A 393 -17.80 -5.45 14.64
C SER A 393 -17.98 -4.46 15.80
N ASP A 394 -17.97 -4.97 17.03
CA ASP A 394 -17.95 -4.12 18.23
C ASP A 394 -16.66 -3.29 18.32
N ALA A 395 -15.51 -3.82 17.86
CA ALA A 395 -14.25 -3.10 17.88
C ALA A 395 -14.30 -1.85 16.99
N VAL A 396 -14.87 -1.97 15.80
CA VAL A 396 -15.10 -0.85 14.88
C VAL A 396 -16.03 0.18 15.51
N VAL A 397 -17.19 -0.24 16.04
CA VAL A 397 -18.15 0.67 16.69
C VAL A 397 -17.53 1.43 17.86
N LEU A 398 -16.73 0.76 18.69
CA LEU A 398 -16.04 1.39 19.82
C LEU A 398 -15.06 2.48 19.36
N LEU A 399 -14.28 2.24 18.30
CA LEU A 399 -13.35 3.22 17.73
C LEU A 399 -14.07 4.38 17.04
N VAL A 400 -15.18 4.12 16.34
CA VAL A 400 -16.04 5.17 15.78
C VAL A 400 -16.53 6.11 16.89
N LEU A 401 -16.96 5.55 18.02
CA LEU A 401 -17.41 6.34 19.18
C LEU A 401 -16.26 7.14 19.81
N GLU A 402 -15.04 6.62 19.82
CA GLU A 402 -13.87 7.37 20.28
C GLU A 402 -13.55 8.56 19.38
N VAL A 403 -13.61 8.39 18.06
CA VAL A 403 -13.43 9.49 17.10
C VAL A 403 -14.52 10.54 17.30
N HIS A 404 -15.79 10.12 17.34
CA HIS A 404 -16.92 11.03 17.57
C HIS A 404 -16.86 11.73 18.91
N ALA A 405 -16.42 11.05 19.98
CA ALA A 405 -16.28 11.68 21.29
C ALA A 405 -15.26 12.81 21.29
N ARG A 406 -14.13 12.65 20.57
CA ARG A 406 -13.13 13.72 20.42
C ARG A 406 -13.67 14.90 19.61
N ILE A 407 -14.42 14.63 18.54
CA ILE A 407 -15.09 15.68 17.76
C ILE A 407 -16.11 16.43 18.65
N ALA A 408 -16.87 15.69 19.47
CA ALA A 408 -17.88 16.16 20.40
C ALA A 408 -17.34 16.86 21.67
N GLU A 409 -16.03 17.10 21.78
CA GLU A 409 -15.50 18.06 22.75
C GLU A 409 -16.07 19.47 22.47
N GLU A 410 -16.36 19.78 21.21
CA GLU A 410 -17.07 21.00 20.81
C GLU A 410 -18.59 20.80 20.96
N TYR A 411 -19.24 21.72 21.67
CA TYR A 411 -20.63 21.55 22.10
C TYR A 411 -21.62 21.35 20.94
N HIS A 412 -21.45 22.08 19.84
CA HIS A 412 -22.35 21.95 18.69
C HIS A 412 -22.27 20.57 18.02
N HIS A 413 -21.07 19.99 17.91
CA HIS A 413 -20.90 18.61 17.42
C HIS A 413 -21.45 17.57 18.40
N PHE A 414 -21.33 17.83 19.71
CA PHE A 414 -21.97 16.99 20.73
C PHE A 414 -23.49 16.94 20.54
N GLN A 415 -24.15 18.08 20.37
CA GLN A 415 -25.59 18.13 20.15
C GLN A 415 -25.99 17.43 18.83
N HIS A 416 -25.21 17.62 17.78
CA HIS A 416 -25.43 16.95 16.50
C HIS A 416 -25.31 15.42 16.64
N LEU A 417 -24.28 14.92 17.32
CA LEU A 417 -24.11 13.49 17.60
C LEU A 417 -25.28 12.90 18.37
N MET A 418 -25.72 13.57 19.47
CA MET A 418 -26.85 13.08 20.27
C MET A 418 -28.15 13.07 19.47
N SER A 419 -28.42 14.12 18.69
CA SER A 419 -29.62 14.22 17.85
C SER A 419 -29.62 13.16 16.75
N TYR A 420 -28.49 12.93 16.10
CA TYR A 420 -28.34 11.90 15.10
C TYR A 420 -28.58 10.50 15.67
N LEU A 421 -28.03 10.19 16.85
CA LEU A 421 -28.20 8.88 17.49
C LEU A 421 -29.68 8.59 17.79
N ILE A 422 -30.41 9.57 18.34
CA ILE A 422 -31.85 9.43 18.59
C ILE A 422 -32.60 9.21 17.29
N HIS A 423 -32.33 10.03 16.25
CA HIS A 423 -32.95 9.86 14.94
C HIS A 423 -32.63 8.50 14.29
N THR A 424 -31.40 8.00 14.45
CA THR A 424 -30.98 6.71 13.91
C THR A 424 -31.64 5.54 14.63
N PHE A 425 -31.75 5.61 15.97
CA PHE A 425 -32.47 4.61 16.75
C PHE A 425 -33.99 4.63 16.46
N HIS A 426 -34.54 5.79 16.13
CA HIS A 426 -35.93 5.92 15.68
C HIS A 426 -36.14 5.21 14.34
N ASN A 427 -35.30 5.51 13.34
CA ASN A 427 -35.43 4.91 11.99
C ASN A 427 -35.01 3.43 11.93
N ASN A 428 -34.14 2.99 12.84
CA ASN A 428 -33.56 1.64 12.85
C ASN A 428 -33.63 1.03 14.25
N HIS A 429 -34.81 0.50 14.61
CA HIS A 429 -35.03 -0.15 15.90
C HIS A 429 -34.09 -1.36 16.14
N VAL A 430 -33.67 -2.06 15.07
CA VAL A 430 -32.74 -3.19 15.18
C VAL A 430 -31.38 -2.73 15.71
N LEU A 431 -30.93 -1.53 15.34
CA LEU A 431 -29.68 -0.96 15.87
C LEU A 431 -29.81 -0.66 17.36
N LEU A 432 -30.93 -0.07 17.79
CA LEU A 432 -31.20 0.18 19.21
C LEU A 432 -31.18 -1.11 20.03
N GLU A 433 -31.85 -2.16 19.55
CA GLU A 433 -31.92 -3.45 20.23
C GLU A 433 -30.55 -4.14 20.33
N LYS A 434 -29.78 -4.15 19.24
CA LYS A 434 -28.50 -4.88 19.19
C LYS A 434 -27.32 -4.11 19.77
N ARG A 435 -27.26 -2.79 19.55
CA ARG A 435 -26.08 -1.94 19.83
C ARG A 435 -26.36 -0.77 20.76
N GLY A 436 -27.62 -0.40 20.99
CA GLY A 436 -27.97 0.80 21.77
C GLY A 436 -27.32 0.83 23.15
N ALA A 437 -27.33 -0.30 23.87
CA ALA A 437 -26.67 -0.41 25.17
C ALA A 437 -25.15 -0.17 25.09
N LEU A 438 -24.46 -0.77 24.12
CA LEU A 438 -23.02 -0.58 23.92
C LEU A 438 -22.70 0.89 23.62
N ILE A 439 -23.42 1.49 22.67
CA ILE A 439 -23.23 2.87 22.22
C ILE A 439 -23.42 3.85 23.39
N VAL A 440 -24.56 3.80 24.07
CA VAL A 440 -24.87 4.71 25.18
C VAL A 440 -23.87 4.55 26.33
N ARG A 441 -23.55 3.31 26.71
CA ARG A 441 -22.57 3.04 27.79
C ARG A 441 -21.20 3.60 27.45
N ARG A 442 -20.73 3.39 26.21
CA ARG A 442 -19.42 3.90 25.78
C ARG A 442 -19.40 5.43 25.72
N LEU A 443 -20.47 6.08 25.24
CA LEU A 443 -20.58 7.55 25.26
C LEU A 443 -20.58 8.11 26.68
N CYS A 444 -21.26 7.46 27.62
CA CYS A 444 -21.22 7.85 29.03
C CYS A 444 -19.80 7.83 29.61
N VAL A 445 -18.98 6.84 29.21
CA VAL A 445 -17.57 6.75 29.61
C VAL A 445 -16.73 7.85 28.96
N LEU A 446 -16.95 8.13 27.67
CA LEU A 446 -16.11 9.07 26.91
C LEU A 446 -16.46 10.54 27.13
N LEU A 447 -17.75 10.86 27.26
CA LEU A 447 -18.28 12.24 27.27
C LEU A 447 -18.89 12.66 28.62
N GLY A 448 -18.96 11.74 29.58
CA GLY A 448 -19.57 11.93 30.88
C GLY A 448 -21.05 11.55 30.89
N ALA A 449 -21.41 10.62 31.78
CA ALA A 449 -22.75 10.06 31.88
C ALA A 449 -23.84 11.12 32.12
N GLU A 450 -23.58 12.11 32.99
CA GLU A 450 -24.54 13.18 33.27
C GLU A 450 -24.86 14.02 32.04
N LYS A 451 -23.82 14.45 31.30
CA LYS A 451 -23.94 15.26 30.09
C LYS A 451 -24.77 14.53 29.03
N VAL A 452 -24.45 13.25 28.79
CA VAL A 452 -25.14 12.40 27.82
C VAL A 452 -26.62 12.21 28.19
N TYR A 453 -26.92 11.88 29.45
CA TYR A 453 -28.31 11.64 29.89
C TYR A 453 -29.17 12.90 29.85
N ARG A 454 -28.61 14.06 30.20
CA ARG A 454 -29.32 15.34 30.11
C ARG A 454 -29.65 15.72 28.66
N GLU A 455 -28.71 15.54 27.74
CA GLU A 455 -28.95 15.88 26.33
C GLU A 455 -29.97 14.91 25.70
N PHE A 456 -29.85 13.60 25.95
CA PHE A 456 -30.87 12.64 25.50
C PHE A 456 -32.24 12.96 26.07
N SER A 457 -32.32 13.34 27.35
CA SER A 457 -33.59 13.71 27.97
C SER A 457 -34.19 14.96 27.33
N THR A 458 -33.36 15.96 27.03
CA THR A 458 -33.79 17.19 26.35
C THR A 458 -34.37 16.89 24.96
N ILE A 459 -33.70 16.04 24.17
CA ILE A 459 -34.18 15.63 22.84
C ILE A 459 -35.48 14.83 22.95
N LEU A 460 -35.51 13.81 23.82
CA LEU A 460 -36.65 12.92 24.00
C LEU A 460 -37.88 13.64 24.55
N GLN A 461 -37.72 14.70 25.34
CA GLN A 461 -38.85 15.51 25.82
C GLN A 461 -39.66 16.12 24.66
N THR A 462 -39.00 16.40 23.53
CA THR A 462 -39.63 16.99 22.34
C THR A 462 -39.97 15.95 21.27
N GLU A 463 -39.78 14.65 21.55
CA GLU A 463 -40.04 13.58 20.60
C GLU A 463 -41.55 13.39 20.36
N GLY A 464 -41.93 13.35 19.08
CA GLY A 464 -43.33 13.25 18.65
C GLY A 464 -43.83 11.81 18.61
N ASP A 465 -42.95 10.85 18.32
CA ASP A 465 -43.29 9.42 18.38
C ASP A 465 -43.19 8.91 19.82
N LEU A 466 -44.35 8.83 20.49
CA LEU A 466 -44.46 8.39 21.87
C LEU A 466 -44.10 6.91 22.06
N ASP A 467 -44.34 6.05 21.07
CA ASP A 467 -43.99 4.63 21.14
C ASP A 467 -42.46 4.46 21.12
N PHE A 468 -41.79 5.17 20.22
CA PHE A 468 -40.32 5.22 20.18
C PHE A 468 -39.74 5.87 21.44
N ALA A 469 -40.25 7.04 21.87
CA ALA A 469 -39.77 7.73 23.06
C ALA A 469 -39.88 6.83 24.31
N SER A 470 -40.99 6.11 24.45
CA SER A 470 -41.17 5.13 25.53
C SER A 470 -40.12 4.02 25.47
N THR A 471 -39.88 3.46 24.28
CA THR A 471 -38.89 2.40 24.06
C THR A 471 -37.47 2.86 24.38
N MET A 472 -37.09 4.07 23.94
CA MET A 472 -35.77 4.64 24.21
C MET A 472 -35.57 4.93 25.69
N VAL A 473 -36.57 5.51 26.37
CA VAL A 473 -36.53 5.76 27.82
C VAL A 473 -36.42 4.46 28.61
N GLN A 474 -37.11 3.39 28.20
CA GLN A 474 -36.96 2.07 28.82
C GLN A 474 -35.54 1.54 28.68
N ALA A 475 -34.92 1.70 27.51
CA ALA A 475 -33.53 1.31 27.28
C ALA A 475 -32.55 2.13 28.15
N LEU A 476 -32.69 3.45 28.18
CA LEU A 476 -31.90 4.34 29.05
C LEU A 476 -32.08 3.99 30.53
N ASN A 477 -33.29 3.72 30.98
CA ASN A 477 -33.56 3.32 32.36
C ASN A 477 -32.89 1.99 32.72
N LEU A 478 -32.95 1.01 31.83
CA LEU A 478 -32.27 -0.27 32.04
C LEU A 478 -30.75 -0.08 32.15
N ILE A 479 -30.15 0.72 31.25
CA ILE A 479 -28.71 1.04 31.26
C ILE A 479 -28.34 1.78 32.56
N LEU A 480 -29.12 2.80 32.94
CA LEU A 480 -28.94 3.58 34.18
C LEU A 480 -28.90 2.70 35.42
N LEU A 481 -29.72 1.66 35.49
CA LEU A 481 -29.83 0.81 36.67
C LEU A 481 -28.84 -0.35 36.69
N THR A 482 -28.33 -0.78 35.54
CA THR A 482 -27.53 -2.01 35.46
C THR A 482 -26.05 -1.76 35.16
N SER A 483 -25.70 -0.67 34.48
CA SER A 483 -24.34 -0.46 33.99
C SER A 483 -23.41 0.15 35.05
N THR A 484 -22.22 -0.39 35.21
CA THR A 484 -21.25 0.02 36.25
C THR A 484 -20.82 1.48 36.13
N GLU A 485 -20.56 1.93 34.91
CA GLU A 485 -20.13 3.30 34.53
C GLU A 485 -21.13 4.40 34.93
N LEU A 486 -22.38 4.07 35.27
CA LEU A 486 -23.37 5.03 35.77
C LEU A 486 -23.49 5.08 37.30
N ALA A 487 -22.52 4.51 38.04
CA ALA A 487 -22.53 4.50 39.50
C ALA A 487 -22.61 5.90 40.12
N GLU A 488 -21.82 6.85 39.62
CA GLU A 488 -21.82 8.23 40.09
C GLU A 488 -23.15 8.93 39.79
N LEU A 489 -23.71 8.72 38.59
CA LEU A 489 -25.02 9.27 38.23
C LEU A 489 -26.13 8.75 39.14
N ARG A 490 -26.13 7.45 39.45
CA ARG A 490 -27.06 6.86 40.43
C ARG A 490 -26.87 7.41 41.84
N SER A 491 -25.62 7.64 42.26
CA SER A 491 -25.30 8.21 43.58
C SER A 491 -25.85 9.64 43.71
N LEU A 492 -25.70 10.44 42.64
CA LEU A 492 -26.23 11.80 42.56
C LEU A 492 -27.77 11.80 42.58
N LEU A 493 -28.40 10.94 41.77
CA LEU A 493 -29.86 10.77 41.77
C LEU A 493 -30.40 10.34 43.14
N LYS A 494 -29.74 9.43 43.86
CA LYS A 494 -30.14 9.02 45.23
C LYS A 494 -30.17 10.17 46.24
N LYS A 495 -29.45 11.26 45.96
CA LYS A 495 -29.37 12.47 46.81
C LYS A 495 -30.31 13.58 46.34
N SER A 496 -31.19 13.34 45.36
CA SER A 496 -32.03 14.39 44.75
C SER A 496 -32.89 15.20 45.71
N LEU A 497 -33.26 14.64 46.87
CA LEU A 497 -34.07 15.35 47.87
C LEU A 497 -33.25 16.22 48.84
N VAL A 498 -31.92 16.06 48.85
CA VAL A 498 -31.02 16.70 49.82
C VAL A 498 -29.89 17.51 49.17
N ASP A 499 -29.58 17.21 47.90
CA ASP A 499 -28.52 17.84 47.12
C ASP A 499 -29.12 18.60 45.92
N THR A 500 -28.68 19.84 45.71
CA THR A 500 -29.21 20.71 44.64
C THR A 500 -28.85 20.20 43.26
N CYS A 501 -27.65 19.64 43.06
CA CYS A 501 -27.23 19.09 41.78
C CYS A 501 -27.99 17.80 41.46
N GLY A 502 -28.22 16.94 42.46
CA GLY A 502 -29.08 15.77 42.35
C GLY A 502 -30.52 16.14 42.00
N LYS A 503 -31.07 17.17 42.65
CA LYS A 503 -32.42 17.68 42.35
C LYS A 503 -32.52 18.14 40.89
N ASP A 504 -31.56 18.93 40.45
CA ASP A 504 -31.53 19.47 39.09
C ASP A 504 -31.41 18.36 38.03
N LEU A 505 -30.56 17.36 38.28
CA LEU A 505 -30.45 16.18 37.43
C LEU A 505 -31.77 15.39 37.38
N PHE A 506 -32.38 15.13 38.53
CA PHE A 506 -33.67 14.42 38.59
C PHE A 506 -34.73 15.15 37.78
N LEU A 507 -34.86 16.48 37.95
CA LEU A 507 -35.83 17.29 37.21
C LEU A 507 -35.55 17.29 35.71
N SER A 508 -34.28 17.33 35.32
CA SER A 508 -33.87 17.27 33.92
C SER A 508 -34.30 15.97 33.25
N LEU A 509 -34.12 14.83 33.94
CA LEU A 509 -34.53 13.53 33.40
C LEU A 509 -36.04 13.29 33.48
N TYR A 510 -36.70 13.84 34.50
CA TYR A 510 -38.07 13.49 34.84
C TYR A 510 -39.06 13.66 33.67
N ALA A 511 -38.97 14.78 32.95
CA ALA A 511 -39.90 15.11 31.87
C ALA A 511 -39.90 14.06 30.75
N SER A 512 -38.72 13.63 30.27
CA SER A 512 -38.66 12.59 29.24
C SER A 512 -38.92 11.20 29.83
N TRP A 513 -38.57 10.95 31.09
CA TRP A 513 -38.86 9.66 31.73
C TRP A 513 -40.37 9.36 31.78
N CYS A 514 -41.22 10.39 31.80
CA CYS A 514 -42.68 10.28 31.75
C CYS A 514 -43.22 9.58 30.48
N HIS A 515 -42.43 9.45 29.40
CA HIS A 515 -42.82 8.62 28.25
C HIS A 515 -42.91 7.12 28.60
N SER A 516 -42.40 6.69 29.76
CA SER A 516 -42.57 5.34 30.28
C SER A 516 -42.96 5.37 31.76
N PRO A 517 -44.18 4.92 32.12
CA PRO A 517 -44.64 4.86 33.51
C PRO A 517 -43.69 4.10 34.44
N MET A 518 -43.22 2.93 33.99
CA MET A 518 -42.36 2.07 34.80
C MET A 518 -40.95 2.65 34.96
N ALA A 519 -40.42 3.32 33.94
CA ALA A 519 -39.17 4.06 34.06
C ALA A 519 -39.31 5.25 35.02
N THR A 520 -40.42 5.99 34.95
CA THR A 520 -40.71 7.12 35.86
C THR A 520 -40.77 6.66 37.31
N ILE A 521 -41.50 5.58 37.59
CA ILE A 521 -41.56 4.99 38.93
C ILE A 521 -40.16 4.55 39.38
N SER A 522 -39.40 3.89 38.49
CA SER A 522 -38.03 3.48 38.77
C SER A 522 -37.11 4.65 39.12
N LEU A 523 -37.19 5.76 38.38
CA LEU A 523 -36.44 6.98 38.63
C LEU A 523 -36.84 7.61 39.97
N CYS A 524 -38.13 7.67 40.29
CA CYS A 524 -38.61 8.18 41.59
C CYS A 524 -38.14 7.31 42.75
N LEU A 525 -38.18 5.99 42.59
CA LEU A 525 -37.66 5.05 43.58
C LEU A 525 -36.15 5.23 43.77
N LEU A 526 -35.39 5.38 42.67
CA LEU A 526 -33.95 5.63 42.71
C LEU A 526 -33.61 6.94 43.43
N ALA A 527 -34.42 7.99 43.20
CA ALA A 527 -34.27 9.29 43.83
C ALA A 527 -34.83 9.39 45.25
N GLN A 528 -35.37 8.29 45.78
CA GLN A 528 -36.07 8.22 47.07
C GLN A 528 -37.31 9.13 47.17
N ALA A 529 -37.85 9.57 46.04
CA ALA A 529 -39.06 10.39 45.93
C ALA A 529 -40.33 9.54 46.08
N TYR A 530 -40.45 8.79 47.19
CA TYR A 530 -41.49 7.77 47.38
C TYR A 530 -42.91 8.33 47.38
N ASN A 531 -43.10 9.54 47.91
CA ASN A 531 -44.41 10.20 47.88
C ASN A 531 -44.87 10.45 46.44
N HIS A 532 -43.94 10.92 45.60
CA HIS A 532 -44.20 11.14 44.19
C HIS A 532 -44.41 9.83 43.43
N ALA A 533 -43.57 8.81 43.68
CA ALA A 533 -43.74 7.48 43.11
C ALA A 533 -45.14 6.89 43.42
N SER A 534 -45.62 7.05 44.66
CA SER A 534 -46.98 6.64 45.04
C SER A 534 -48.05 7.42 44.29
N SER A 535 -47.84 8.72 44.03
CA SER A 535 -48.79 9.56 43.31
C SER A 535 -48.87 9.16 41.83
N VAL A 536 -47.71 8.88 41.20
CA VAL A 536 -47.64 8.36 39.82
C VAL A 536 -48.36 7.02 39.70
N ILE A 537 -48.13 6.07 40.62
CA ILE A 537 -48.84 4.78 40.59
C ILE A 537 -50.35 4.95 40.70
N GLN A 538 -50.82 5.88 41.53
CA GLN A 538 -52.26 6.15 41.66
C GLN A 538 -52.87 6.67 40.35
N SER A 539 -52.14 7.48 39.58
CA SER A 539 -52.61 7.93 38.26
C SER A 539 -52.67 6.82 37.20
N LEU A 540 -51.91 5.73 37.36
CA LEU A 540 -51.96 4.60 36.42
C LEU A 540 -53.22 3.73 36.56
N GLY A 541 -53.97 3.86 37.67
CA GLY A 541 -55.24 3.16 37.84
C GLY A 541 -56.32 3.60 36.84
N GLU A 542 -56.09 4.69 36.12
CA GLU A 542 -56.98 5.24 35.09
C GLU A 542 -56.59 4.77 33.67
N GLU A 543 -55.47 4.04 33.49
CA GLU A 543 -55.00 3.53 32.19
C GLU A 543 -55.45 2.09 31.90
N ASP A 544 -55.61 1.77 30.61
CA ASP A 544 -55.89 0.40 30.15
C ASP A 544 -54.66 -0.52 30.35
N ILE A 545 -54.77 -1.47 31.27
CA ILE A 545 -53.72 -2.47 31.54
C ILE A 545 -53.61 -3.44 30.36
N ASN A 546 -52.69 -3.17 29.45
CA ASN A 546 -52.41 -4.00 28.28
C ASN A 546 -51.15 -4.89 28.46
N VAL A 547 -50.90 -5.79 27.50
CA VAL A 547 -49.76 -6.71 27.56
C VAL A 547 -48.41 -5.98 27.61
N LYS A 548 -48.25 -4.88 26.85
CA LYS A 548 -47.00 -4.07 26.87
C LYS A 548 -46.75 -3.51 28.28
N PHE A 549 -47.79 -3.01 28.94
CA PHE A 549 -47.73 -2.51 30.31
C PHE A 549 -47.29 -3.61 31.29
N LEU A 550 -47.92 -4.79 31.24
CA LEU A 550 -47.59 -5.91 32.13
C LEU A 550 -46.14 -6.40 31.95
N VAL A 551 -45.64 -6.45 30.72
CA VAL A 551 -44.23 -6.79 30.44
C VAL A 551 -43.28 -5.77 31.07
N GLN A 552 -43.61 -4.47 31.02
CA GLN A 552 -42.78 -3.44 31.64
C GLN A 552 -42.86 -3.46 33.17
N LEU A 553 -44.03 -3.78 33.73
CA LEU A 553 -44.20 -3.95 35.17
C LEU A 553 -43.36 -5.12 35.68
N ASP A 554 -43.38 -6.27 34.99
CA ASP A 554 -42.54 -7.42 35.32
C ASP A 554 -41.05 -7.06 35.26
N LYS A 555 -40.60 -6.35 34.22
CA LYS A 555 -39.22 -5.85 34.13
C LYS A 555 -38.85 -4.94 35.32
N LEU A 556 -39.73 -4.02 35.72
CA LEU A 556 -39.50 -3.16 36.88
C LEU A 556 -39.35 -3.98 38.16
N ILE A 557 -40.21 -4.98 38.38
CA ILE A 557 -40.14 -5.85 39.56
C ILE A 557 -38.80 -6.58 39.63
N ARG A 558 -38.36 -7.18 38.51
CA ARG A 558 -37.03 -7.80 38.43
C ARG A 558 -35.92 -6.79 38.70
N LEU A 559 -36.05 -5.56 38.21
CA LEU A 559 -35.10 -4.49 38.51
C LEU A 559 -35.07 -4.15 40.01
N LEU A 560 -36.22 -4.13 40.70
CA LEU A 560 -36.28 -3.91 42.15
C LEU A 560 -35.57 -5.00 42.96
N GLU A 561 -35.35 -6.18 42.38
CA GLU A 561 -34.54 -7.28 42.94
C GLU A 561 -33.03 -7.12 42.72
N THR A 562 -32.60 -6.23 41.82
CA THR A 562 -31.17 -5.96 41.57
C THR A 562 -30.47 -5.27 42.76
N PRO A 563 -29.13 -5.37 42.87
CA PRO A 563 -28.36 -4.75 43.96
C PRO A 563 -28.53 -3.22 44.05
N VAL A 564 -28.82 -2.54 42.94
CA VAL A 564 -28.99 -1.08 42.91
C VAL A 564 -30.08 -0.61 43.87
N PHE A 565 -31.13 -1.41 44.04
CA PHE A 565 -32.28 -1.15 44.92
C PHE A 565 -32.24 -1.92 46.25
N ALA A 566 -31.13 -2.57 46.61
CA ALA A 566 -31.02 -3.28 47.89
C ALA A 566 -31.34 -2.38 49.10
N TYR A 567 -30.98 -1.09 49.01
CA TYR A 567 -31.29 -0.10 50.05
C TYR A 567 -32.79 0.11 50.28
N LEU A 568 -33.65 -0.04 49.25
CA LEU A 568 -35.11 0.04 49.42
C LEU A 568 -35.59 -1.07 50.36
N ARG A 569 -35.08 -2.29 50.18
CA ARG A 569 -35.46 -3.45 51.00
C ARG A 569 -34.99 -3.28 52.45
N LEU A 570 -33.82 -2.67 52.65
CA LEU A 570 -33.36 -2.31 54.00
C LEU A 570 -34.23 -1.23 54.63
N GLN A 571 -34.67 -0.22 53.87
CA GLN A 571 -35.56 0.83 54.35
C GLN A 571 -36.95 0.30 54.74
N LEU A 572 -37.41 -0.82 54.19
CA LEU A 572 -38.65 -1.49 54.61
C LEU A 572 -38.60 -2.04 56.04
N LEU A 573 -37.41 -2.19 56.63
CA LEU A 573 -37.28 -2.53 58.05
C LEU A 573 -37.75 -1.39 58.97
N GLU A 574 -37.93 -0.19 58.44
CA GLU A 574 -38.41 1.01 59.16
C GLU A 574 -39.70 1.58 58.55
N PRO A 575 -40.84 0.84 58.59
CA PRO A 575 -42.07 1.22 57.89
C PRO A 575 -42.68 2.55 58.37
N GLY A 576 -42.42 2.93 59.63
CA GLY A 576 -42.84 4.23 60.19
C GLY A 576 -42.09 5.43 59.60
N LYS A 577 -40.85 5.25 59.13
CA LYS A 577 -40.07 6.31 58.47
C LYS A 577 -40.33 6.36 56.96
N HIS A 578 -40.61 5.21 56.35
CA HIS A 578 -40.74 5.06 54.90
C HIS A 578 -42.17 4.67 54.47
N THR A 579 -43.19 5.31 55.05
CA THR A 579 -44.61 4.97 54.79
C THR A 579 -44.98 5.08 53.31
N TRP A 580 -44.45 6.08 52.60
CA TRP A 580 -44.69 6.25 51.17
C TRP A 580 -44.03 5.17 50.31
N LEU A 581 -42.90 4.61 50.74
CA LEU A 581 -42.27 3.47 50.05
C LEU A 581 -43.18 2.24 50.15
N LEU A 582 -43.69 1.96 51.35
CA LEU A 582 -44.64 0.88 51.57
C LEU A 582 -45.88 1.03 50.68
N LYS A 583 -46.47 2.23 50.64
CA LYS A 583 -47.63 2.54 49.79
C LYS A 583 -47.32 2.36 48.30
N THR A 584 -46.13 2.78 47.86
CA THR A 584 -45.67 2.61 46.47
C THR A 584 -45.57 1.13 46.10
N LEU A 585 -44.92 0.30 46.95
CA LEU A 585 -44.77 -1.14 46.69
C LEU A 585 -46.10 -1.90 46.72
N TYR A 586 -47.01 -1.56 47.65
CA TYR A 586 -48.37 -2.10 47.61
C TYR A 586 -49.13 -1.68 46.36
N GLY A 587 -48.96 -0.44 45.90
CA GLY A 587 -49.53 0.02 44.65
C GLY A 587 -49.06 -0.80 43.45
N LEU A 588 -47.75 -1.08 43.35
CA LEU A 588 -47.20 -1.98 42.32
C LEU A 588 -47.78 -3.40 42.43
N LEU A 589 -47.93 -3.92 43.65
CA LEU A 589 -48.55 -5.24 43.88
C LEU A 589 -50.00 -5.29 43.39
N MET A 590 -50.76 -4.20 43.54
CA MET A 590 -52.16 -4.14 43.07
C MET A 590 -52.28 -4.08 41.54
N LEU A 591 -51.25 -3.62 40.84
CA LEU A 591 -51.20 -3.60 39.37
C LEU A 591 -50.77 -4.95 38.77
N LEU A 592 -50.25 -5.88 39.57
CA LEU A 592 -49.91 -7.21 39.09
C LEU A 592 -51.18 -8.03 38.80
N PRO A 593 -51.19 -8.83 37.73
CA PRO A 593 -52.32 -9.70 37.42
C PRO A 593 -52.50 -10.70 38.56
N GLN A 594 -53.62 -10.62 39.26
CA GLN A 594 -53.91 -11.46 40.43
C GLN A 594 -54.21 -12.93 40.08
N ILE A 595 -54.07 -13.32 38.80
CA ILE A 595 -54.33 -14.65 38.27
C ILE A 595 -53.10 -15.13 37.48
N PHE A 596 -52.04 -15.52 38.18
CA PHE A 596 -50.99 -16.43 37.69
C PHE A 596 -50.36 -17.16 38.89
N ILE A 597 -51.15 -18.00 39.56
CA ILE A 597 -50.65 -19.13 40.34
C ILE A 597 -51.47 -20.34 39.87
N GLU A 598 -51.11 -20.88 38.70
CA GLU A 598 -51.38 -22.25 38.26
C GLU A 598 -50.96 -22.37 36.79
N LYS A 599 -49.66 -22.65 36.56
CA LYS A 599 -49.13 -23.50 35.48
C LYS A 599 -47.60 -23.51 35.49
N GLU A 600 -47.04 -24.05 36.57
CA GLU A 600 -45.82 -24.86 36.50
C GLU A 600 -46.22 -26.30 36.84
N ALA A 601 -46.72 -27.01 35.84
CA ALA A 601 -46.81 -28.47 35.78
C ALA A 601 -47.29 -28.86 34.36
N ILE A 602 -46.34 -28.91 33.42
CA ILE A 602 -46.11 -29.94 32.38
C ILE A 602 -44.87 -29.50 31.59
#